data_AF-A0A915XH98-F1
#
_entry.id   AF-A0A915XH98-F1
#
_cell.length_a   1.000
_cell.length_b   1.000
_cell.length_c   1.000
_cell.angle_alpha   90.00
_cell.angle_beta   90.00
_cell.angle_gamma   90.00
#
_symmetry.space_group_name_H-M   'P 1'
#
loop_
_entity.id
_entity.type
_entity.pdbx_description
1 polymer ?
#
loop_
_entity_poly.entity_id
_entity_poly.type
_entity_poly.pdbx_seq_one_letter_code
_entity_poly.pdbx_strand_id
1 'polypeptide(L)'
;MKHFLLAVCIFLTSPPPAHAGQGAPVPHEIGGFSLGSSVEDYDFISYRNFLNQVVVENIPGFRKGIIYYGVCERPGEIVKIKLKYKDSSERFFKKLMKKYKDRFGEPDEYVGDAFGVVKAWKWTFTDRQGNRVTLVLQHNLQNPDESTGNTVKLSLPERIRAEEKCFRKLTHARTRQQTDHRTRQQLSPEDWVKMIPR
;
A
#
# COMPACT_ATOMS: atom_id res chain seq x y z
N MET A 1 59.61 -70.72 9.04
CA MET A 1 59.04 -69.92 10.15
C MET A 1 59.54 -68.50 10.07
N LYS A 2 58.71 -67.56 9.58
CA LYS A 2 58.72 -66.14 9.95
C LYS A 2 57.54 -65.47 9.24
N HIS A 3 56.52 -65.15 10.01
CA HIS A 3 55.33 -64.41 9.60
C HIS A 3 55.71 -62.96 9.34
N PHE A 4 55.26 -62.37 8.22
CA PHE A 4 55.25 -60.92 8.05
C PHE A 4 53.79 -60.49 7.94
N LEU A 5 53.34 -59.79 8.99
CA LEU A 5 51.99 -59.27 9.17
C LEU A 5 51.69 -58.16 8.15
N LEU A 6 50.49 -58.24 7.57
CA LEU A 6 49.80 -57.13 6.92
C LEU A 6 49.66 -55.96 7.90
N ALA A 7 50.13 -54.77 7.52
CA ALA A 7 49.73 -53.51 8.13
C ALA A 7 48.84 -52.75 7.13
N VAL A 8 47.52 -52.87 7.31
CA VAL A 8 46.52 -52.07 6.59
C VAL A 8 46.41 -50.73 7.32
N CYS A 9 46.97 -49.67 6.73
CA CYS A 9 46.77 -48.30 7.19
C CYS A 9 45.33 -47.85 6.85
N ILE A 10 44.44 -47.92 7.84
CA ILE A 10 43.12 -47.29 7.77
C ILE A 10 43.34 -45.78 7.95
N PHE A 11 43.27 -45.03 6.84
CA PHE A 11 43.14 -43.58 6.88
C PHE A 11 41.76 -43.22 7.46
N LEU A 12 41.72 -42.85 8.73
CA LEU A 12 40.59 -42.18 9.36
C LEU A 12 40.43 -40.79 8.72
N THR A 13 39.64 -40.70 7.65
CA THR A 13 39.18 -39.43 7.11
C THR A 13 38.19 -38.83 8.11
N SER A 14 38.67 -37.92 8.97
CA SER A 14 37.76 -37.07 9.75
C SER A 14 36.92 -36.25 8.77
N PRO A 15 35.57 -36.29 8.83
CA PRO A 15 34.78 -35.34 8.08
C PRO A 15 35.17 -33.92 8.50
N PRO A 16 35.31 -32.97 7.57
CA PRO A 16 35.57 -31.59 7.92
C PRO A 16 34.45 -31.12 8.87
N PRO A 17 34.77 -30.30 9.89
CA PRO A 17 33.74 -29.71 10.72
C PRO A 17 32.74 -29.01 9.81
N ALA A 18 31.49 -29.50 9.85
CA ALA A 18 30.36 -28.78 9.29
C ALA A 18 30.44 -27.38 9.87
N HIS A 19 30.68 -26.40 9.02
CA HIS A 19 30.57 -25.00 9.40
C HIS A 19 29.09 -24.85 9.76
N ALA A 20 28.79 -24.91 11.06
CA ALA A 20 27.58 -24.32 11.58
C ALA A 20 27.63 -22.89 11.07
N GLY A 21 26.79 -22.59 10.08
CA GLY A 21 26.66 -21.24 9.57
C GLY A 21 26.45 -20.35 10.77
N GLN A 22 27.43 -19.49 11.07
CA GLN A 22 27.17 -18.33 11.88
C GLN A 22 25.98 -17.67 11.18
N GLY A 23 24.80 -17.74 11.81
CA GLY A 23 23.59 -17.19 11.22
C GLY A 23 23.92 -15.77 10.81
N ALA A 24 23.74 -15.47 9.51
CA ALA A 24 24.02 -14.13 9.01
C ALA A 24 23.39 -13.11 9.97
N PRO A 25 24.09 -12.02 10.33
CA PRO A 25 23.57 -11.04 11.28
C PRO A 25 22.17 -10.63 10.86
N VAL A 26 21.21 -10.73 11.79
CA VAL A 26 19.81 -10.38 11.51
C VAL A 26 19.76 -8.85 11.42
N PRO A 27 19.41 -8.27 10.26
CA PRO A 27 19.44 -6.83 10.12
C PRO A 27 18.27 -6.20 10.87
N HIS A 28 18.56 -5.14 11.62
CA HIS A 28 17.57 -4.34 12.34
C HIS A 28 17.49 -2.92 11.80
N GLU A 29 18.36 -2.53 10.87
CA GLU A 29 18.44 -1.18 10.34
C GLU A 29 18.42 -1.13 8.80
N ILE A 30 17.73 -0.15 8.23
CA ILE A 30 17.79 0.18 6.79
C ILE A 30 17.39 1.63 6.56
N GLY A 31 18.06 2.32 5.62
CA GLY A 31 17.71 3.67 5.21
C GLY A 31 17.89 4.72 6.32
N GLY A 32 18.63 4.40 7.37
CA GLY A 32 18.74 5.22 8.59
C GLY A 32 17.61 5.01 9.60
N PHE A 33 16.71 4.05 9.37
CA PHE A 33 15.68 3.62 10.32
C PHE A 33 16.08 2.34 11.06
N SER A 34 15.66 2.20 12.32
CA SER A 34 15.94 1.03 13.16
C SER A 34 14.64 0.39 13.65
N LEU A 35 14.55 -0.94 13.67
CA LEU A 35 13.42 -1.64 14.25
C LEU A 35 13.37 -1.39 15.77
N GLY A 36 12.21 -0.95 16.27
CA GLY A 36 12.00 -0.67 17.69
C GLY A 36 12.25 0.78 18.13
N SER A 37 12.73 1.66 17.24
CA SER A 37 12.81 3.10 17.51
C SER A 37 11.44 3.79 17.38
N SER A 38 11.34 5.03 17.90
CA SER A 38 10.15 5.84 17.70
C SER A 38 10.17 6.49 16.33
N VAL A 39 9.00 6.56 15.70
CA VAL A 39 8.82 7.32 14.44
C VAL A 39 9.04 8.83 14.66
N GLU A 40 8.95 9.30 15.90
CA GLU A 40 9.22 10.70 16.27
C GLU A 40 10.71 11.05 16.25
N ASP A 41 11.59 10.05 16.21
CA ASP A 41 13.05 10.24 16.19
C ASP A 41 13.59 10.69 14.81
N TYR A 42 12.72 10.83 13.80
CA TYR A 42 13.10 11.06 12.41
C TYR A 42 12.53 12.36 11.82
N ASP A 43 13.42 13.31 11.52
CA ASP A 43 13.09 14.68 11.07
C ASP A 43 12.44 14.80 9.68
N PHE A 44 12.56 13.78 8.83
CA PHE A 44 12.09 13.81 7.45
C PHE A 44 10.77 13.05 7.23
N ILE A 45 10.11 12.63 8.32
CA ILE A 45 8.81 11.96 8.24
C ILE A 45 7.70 12.99 8.02
N SER A 46 7.20 13.03 6.79
CA SER A 46 6.02 13.79 6.45
C SER A 46 4.77 12.95 6.72
N TYR A 47 4.11 13.17 7.86
CA TYR A 47 2.77 12.65 8.09
C TYR A 47 1.82 13.35 7.13
N ARG A 48 1.41 12.68 6.04
CA ARG A 48 0.39 13.16 5.09
C ARG A 48 -0.89 12.34 5.13
N ASN A 49 -1.07 11.54 6.18
CA ASN A 49 -2.23 10.68 6.35
C ASN A 49 -3.37 11.47 7.00
N PHE A 50 -4.05 12.29 6.21
CA PHE A 50 -5.22 13.06 6.66
C PHE A 50 -6.51 12.22 6.73
N LEU A 51 -6.43 10.93 6.41
CA LEU A 51 -7.49 9.93 6.62
C LEU A 51 -6.87 8.68 7.21
N ASN A 52 -7.59 8.05 8.12
CA ASN A 52 -7.27 6.69 8.53
C ASN A 52 -7.94 5.69 7.59
N GLN A 53 -7.35 4.51 7.49
CA GLN A 53 -7.87 3.41 6.69
C GLN A 53 -7.92 2.12 7.50
N VAL A 54 -9.01 1.38 7.33
CA VAL A 54 -9.14 0.02 7.87
C VAL A 54 -9.44 -0.96 6.75
N VAL A 55 -8.82 -2.12 6.83
CA VAL A 55 -9.09 -3.25 5.94
C VAL A 55 -10.26 -4.03 6.51
N VAL A 56 -11.22 -4.35 5.64
CA VAL A 56 -12.36 -5.18 5.98
C VAL A 56 -12.39 -6.41 5.08
N GLU A 57 -12.67 -7.56 5.68
CA GLU A 57 -12.70 -8.87 5.02
C GLU A 57 -14.08 -9.53 5.25
N ASN A 58 -14.32 -10.69 4.63
CA ASN A 58 -15.57 -11.47 4.79
C ASN A 58 -16.88 -10.77 4.37
N ILE A 59 -16.81 -9.83 3.42
CA ILE A 59 -17.99 -9.16 2.87
C ILE A 59 -18.57 -10.03 1.72
N PRO A 60 -19.85 -10.42 1.74
CA PRO A 60 -20.47 -11.17 0.65
C PRO A 60 -20.30 -10.49 -0.71
N GLY A 61 -19.84 -11.23 -1.71
CA GLY A 61 -19.57 -10.71 -3.06
C GLY A 61 -18.24 -9.95 -3.23
N PHE A 62 -17.53 -9.64 -2.16
CA PHE A 62 -16.26 -8.91 -2.20
C PHE A 62 -15.10 -9.73 -1.62
N ARG A 63 -13.92 -9.57 -2.20
CA ARG A 63 -12.67 -10.20 -1.75
C ARG A 63 -12.04 -9.43 -0.60
N LYS A 64 -12.07 -8.10 -0.68
CA LYS A 64 -11.45 -7.18 0.29
C LYS A 64 -12.12 -5.82 0.18
N GLY A 65 -12.22 -5.11 1.29
CA GLY A 65 -12.60 -3.71 1.33
C GLY A 65 -11.58 -2.86 2.08
N ILE A 66 -11.55 -1.58 1.75
CA ILE A 66 -10.85 -0.55 2.50
C ILE A 66 -11.84 0.58 2.78
N ILE A 67 -12.00 0.90 4.06
CA ILE A 67 -12.84 1.99 4.53
C ILE A 67 -11.93 3.12 4.98
N TYR A 68 -12.19 4.32 4.48
CA TYR A 68 -11.46 5.53 4.83
C TYR A 68 -12.35 6.41 5.69
N TYR A 69 -11.82 6.87 6.82
CA TYR A 69 -12.55 7.71 7.76
C TYR A 69 -11.72 8.89 8.23
N GLY A 70 -12.43 9.96 8.62
CA GLY A 70 -11.84 11.22 9.06
C GLY A 70 -11.07 11.08 10.36
N VAL A 71 -10.10 11.96 10.56
CA VAL A 71 -9.25 12.00 11.78
C VAL A 71 -9.16 13.38 12.39
N CYS A 72 -9.57 14.43 11.67
CA CYS A 72 -9.40 15.82 12.05
C CYS A 72 -10.71 16.59 12.05
N GLU A 73 -11.30 16.81 10.86
CA GLU A 73 -12.51 17.64 10.72
C GLU A 73 -13.74 16.89 11.26
N ARG A 74 -13.82 15.59 10.97
CA ARG A 74 -14.92 14.69 11.30
C ARG A 74 -14.36 13.33 11.75
N PRO A 75 -13.73 13.27 12.93
CA PRO A 75 -13.11 12.04 13.42
C PRO A 75 -14.09 10.85 13.43
N GLY A 76 -13.67 9.72 12.86
CA GLY A 76 -14.45 8.49 12.81
C GLY A 76 -15.51 8.40 11.70
N GLU A 77 -15.80 9.49 10.99
CA GLU A 77 -16.80 9.48 9.93
C GLU A 77 -16.26 8.82 8.65
N ILE A 78 -16.99 7.85 8.08
CA ILE A 78 -16.64 7.22 6.80
C ILE A 78 -16.84 8.22 5.66
N VAL A 79 -15.75 8.56 4.97
CA VAL A 79 -15.75 9.50 3.84
C VAL A 79 -15.49 8.82 2.49
N LYS A 80 -14.96 7.60 2.49
CA LYS A 80 -14.74 6.81 1.29
C LYS A 80 -14.75 5.32 1.56
N ILE A 81 -15.34 4.58 0.63
CA ILE A 81 -15.42 3.12 0.63
C ILE A 81 -14.78 2.64 -0.67
N LYS A 82 -13.86 1.68 -0.60
CA LYS A 82 -13.28 1.00 -1.76
C LYS A 82 -13.42 -0.50 -1.57
N LEU A 83 -14.27 -1.14 -2.38
CA LEU A 83 -14.49 -2.59 -2.30
C LEU A 83 -14.03 -3.27 -3.58
N LYS A 84 -13.35 -4.40 -3.44
CA LYS A 84 -12.90 -5.25 -4.53
C LYS A 84 -13.79 -6.48 -4.63
N TYR A 85 -14.38 -6.72 -5.80
CA TYR A 85 -15.25 -7.87 -6.03
C TYR A 85 -14.47 -9.19 -6.03
N LYS A 86 -15.15 -10.30 -5.67
CA LYS A 86 -14.56 -11.65 -5.77
C LYS A 86 -14.31 -12.05 -7.22
N ASP A 87 -15.27 -11.78 -8.10
CA ASP A 87 -15.13 -12.02 -9.54
C ASP A 87 -14.36 -10.85 -10.18
N SER A 88 -13.14 -11.13 -10.64
CA SER A 88 -12.24 -10.17 -11.28
C SER A 88 -12.42 -10.08 -12.79
N SER A 89 -13.29 -10.87 -13.40
CA SER A 89 -13.42 -10.97 -14.85
C SER A 89 -14.00 -9.70 -15.48
N GLU A 90 -13.58 -9.40 -16.72
CA GLU A 90 -14.18 -8.32 -17.50
C GLU A 90 -15.66 -8.61 -17.82
N ARG A 91 -16.03 -9.89 -17.94
CA ARG A 91 -17.44 -10.29 -18.14
C ARG A 91 -18.31 -9.83 -16.97
N PHE A 92 -17.84 -10.01 -15.74
CA PHE A 92 -18.54 -9.52 -14.56
C PHE A 92 -18.58 -8.00 -14.50
N PHE A 93 -17.49 -7.32 -14.87
CA PHE A 93 -17.48 -5.87 -15.01
C PHE A 93 -18.55 -5.36 -15.97
N LYS A 94 -18.67 -5.96 -17.17
CA LYS A 94 -19.68 -5.59 -18.16
C LYS A 94 -21.11 -5.82 -17.63
N LYS A 95 -21.33 -6.90 -16.86
CA LYS A 95 -22.61 -7.15 -16.17
C LYS A 95 -22.93 -6.08 -15.12
N LEU A 96 -21.94 -5.73 -14.28
CA LEU A 96 -22.09 -4.65 -13.29
C LEU A 96 -22.35 -3.32 -13.97
N MET A 97 -21.62 -3.00 -15.04
CA MET A 97 -21.80 -1.77 -15.81
C MET A 97 -23.23 -1.63 -16.30
N LYS A 98 -23.79 -2.70 -16.89
CA LYS A 98 -25.20 -2.70 -17.30
C LYS A 98 -26.14 -2.45 -16.12
N LYS A 99 -25.95 -3.16 -15.00
CA LYS A 99 -26.76 -2.99 -13.78
C LYS A 99 -26.68 -1.58 -13.19
N TYR A 100 -25.52 -0.93 -13.28
CA TYR A 100 -25.30 0.43 -12.80
C TYR A 100 -26.00 1.43 -13.72
N LYS A 101 -25.85 1.28 -15.04
CA LYS A 101 -26.55 2.11 -16.02
C LYS A 101 -28.06 1.98 -15.94
N ASP A 102 -28.57 0.76 -15.81
CA ASP A 102 -30.01 0.49 -15.64
C ASP A 102 -30.56 1.19 -14.37
N ARG A 103 -29.72 1.40 -13.33
CA ARG A 103 -30.13 2.00 -12.05
C ARG A 103 -29.89 3.51 -11.94
N PHE A 104 -28.79 4.00 -12.50
CA PHE A 104 -28.29 5.36 -12.28
C PHE A 104 -28.19 6.19 -13.57
N GLY A 105 -28.50 5.60 -14.73
CA GLY A 105 -28.26 6.23 -16.03
C GLY A 105 -26.82 6.11 -16.51
N GLU A 106 -26.52 6.78 -17.62
CA GLU A 106 -25.16 6.84 -18.17
C GLU A 106 -24.18 7.50 -17.18
N PRO A 107 -22.91 7.07 -17.14
CA PRO A 107 -21.89 7.72 -16.30
C PRO A 107 -21.58 9.14 -16.80
N ASP A 108 -21.19 10.03 -15.89
CA ASP A 108 -20.82 11.41 -16.22
C ASP A 108 -19.45 11.50 -16.88
N GLU A 109 -18.53 10.62 -16.50
CA GLU A 109 -17.10 10.76 -16.84
C GLU A 109 -16.41 9.40 -16.96
N TYR A 110 -15.56 9.26 -17.99
CA TYR A 110 -14.55 8.20 -18.04
C TYR A 110 -13.30 8.67 -17.28
N VAL A 111 -12.92 7.91 -16.24
CA VAL A 111 -11.78 8.20 -15.37
C VAL A 111 -10.73 7.09 -15.40
N GLY A 112 -10.77 6.24 -16.43
CA GLY A 112 -9.75 5.23 -16.68
C GLY A 112 -8.49 5.83 -17.30
N ASP A 113 -7.47 5.01 -17.52
CA ASP A 113 -6.28 5.47 -18.26
C ASP A 113 -6.51 5.46 -19.77
N ALA A 114 -5.67 6.22 -20.47
CA ALA A 114 -5.71 6.40 -21.92
C ALA A 114 -5.32 5.13 -22.70
N PHE A 115 -4.58 4.21 -22.10
CA PHE A 115 -4.13 2.96 -22.71
C PHE A 115 -5.15 1.82 -22.54
N GLY A 116 -6.21 2.05 -21.76
CA GLY A 116 -7.28 1.09 -21.51
C GLY A 116 -6.91 -0.04 -20.54
N VAL A 117 -5.79 0.06 -19.83
CA VAL A 117 -5.37 -0.92 -18.80
C VAL A 117 -6.36 -0.91 -17.63
N VAL A 118 -6.83 0.27 -17.28
CA VAL A 118 -7.81 0.59 -16.25
C VAL A 118 -9.00 1.23 -16.94
N LYS A 119 -10.12 0.53 -16.95
CA LYS A 119 -11.41 1.04 -17.42
C LYS A 119 -12.19 1.50 -16.20
N ALA A 120 -12.45 2.80 -16.07
CA ALA A 120 -13.18 3.34 -14.93
C ALA A 120 -14.22 4.36 -15.36
N TRP A 121 -15.43 4.23 -14.83
CA TRP A 121 -16.56 5.11 -15.11
C TRP A 121 -17.09 5.68 -13.82
N LYS A 122 -17.41 6.97 -13.85
CA LYS A 122 -17.79 7.75 -12.68
C LYS A 122 -19.20 8.29 -12.83
N TRP A 123 -19.95 8.21 -11.73
CA TRP A 123 -21.22 8.90 -11.53
C TRP A 123 -21.06 9.86 -10.36
N THR A 124 -21.78 10.96 -10.42
CA THR A 124 -21.80 12.04 -9.47
C THR A 124 -23.24 12.33 -9.10
N PHE A 125 -23.50 12.34 -7.80
CA PHE A 125 -24.82 12.57 -7.25
C PHE A 125 -24.77 13.71 -6.26
N THR A 126 -25.94 14.27 -5.96
CA THR A 126 -26.15 15.14 -4.81
C THR A 126 -27.11 14.41 -3.87
N ASP A 127 -26.70 14.18 -2.63
CA ASP A 127 -27.55 13.55 -1.63
C ASP A 127 -28.58 14.54 -1.04
N ARG A 128 -29.45 14.05 -0.15
CA ARG A 128 -30.49 14.86 0.49
C ARG A 128 -29.94 15.98 1.37
N GLN A 129 -28.72 15.83 1.88
CA GLN A 129 -28.05 16.86 2.67
C GLN A 129 -27.21 17.80 1.80
N GLY A 130 -27.34 17.72 0.47
CA GLY A 130 -26.60 18.56 -0.47
C GLY A 130 -25.14 18.16 -0.65
N ASN A 131 -24.69 17.00 -0.14
CA ASN A 131 -23.32 16.57 -0.37
C ASN A 131 -23.17 15.99 -1.78
N ARG A 132 -22.05 16.32 -2.42
CA ARG A 132 -21.61 15.62 -3.63
C ARG A 132 -21.12 14.22 -3.26
N VAL A 133 -21.73 13.20 -3.84
CA VAL A 133 -21.34 11.79 -3.73
C VAL A 133 -20.78 11.34 -5.07
N THR A 134 -19.61 10.71 -5.08
CA THR A 134 -19.08 10.08 -6.30
C THR A 134 -19.09 8.58 -6.17
N LEU A 135 -19.51 7.91 -7.25
CA LEU A 135 -19.39 6.47 -7.44
C LEU A 135 -18.44 6.23 -8.59
N VAL A 136 -17.50 5.30 -8.44
CA VAL A 136 -16.62 4.86 -9.53
C VAL A 136 -16.64 3.35 -9.61
N LEU A 137 -16.98 2.81 -10.79
CA LEU A 137 -16.84 1.39 -11.11
C LEU A 137 -15.62 1.22 -12.02
N GLN A 138 -14.68 0.37 -11.60
CA GLN A 138 -13.38 0.21 -12.25
C GLN A 138 -13.08 -1.27 -12.52
N HIS A 139 -12.46 -1.53 -13.67
CA HIS A 139 -11.81 -2.79 -14.01
C HIS A 139 -10.34 -2.51 -14.35
N ASN A 140 -9.43 -3.14 -13.61
CA ASN A 140 -8.00 -3.07 -13.87
C ASN A 140 -7.51 -4.40 -14.44
N LEU A 141 -6.90 -4.36 -15.62
CA LEU A 141 -6.37 -5.54 -16.31
C LEU A 141 -5.01 -5.94 -15.76
N GLN A 142 -4.04 -5.02 -15.67
CA GLN A 142 -2.63 -5.35 -15.43
C GLN A 142 -1.78 -4.24 -14.78
N ASN A 143 -2.36 -3.18 -14.22
CA ASN A 143 -1.55 -2.16 -13.55
C ASN A 143 -0.97 -2.75 -12.24
N PRO A 144 0.37 -2.84 -12.04
CA PRO A 144 0.99 -3.40 -10.84
C PRO A 144 0.83 -2.54 -9.59
N ASP A 145 0.65 -1.22 -9.75
CA ASP A 145 0.46 -0.26 -8.66
C ASP A 145 -0.99 -0.28 -8.11
N GLU A 146 -1.90 -0.96 -8.82
CA GLU A 146 -3.28 -1.16 -8.40
C GLU A 146 -3.67 -2.64 -8.38
N SER A 147 -4.53 -3.03 -7.45
CA SER A 147 -4.96 -4.43 -7.40
C SER A 147 -5.81 -4.79 -8.63
N THR A 148 -5.42 -5.81 -9.40
CA THR A 148 -6.11 -6.27 -10.63
C THR A 148 -7.56 -6.71 -10.38
N GLY A 149 -8.44 -6.61 -11.39
CA GLY A 149 -9.84 -7.00 -11.32
C GLY A 149 -10.81 -5.85 -11.08
N ASN A 150 -11.97 -6.17 -10.49
CA ASN A 150 -13.12 -5.27 -10.40
C ASN A 150 -13.20 -4.56 -9.04
N THR A 151 -13.35 -3.25 -9.06
CA THR A 151 -13.45 -2.40 -7.86
C THR A 151 -14.61 -1.42 -7.98
N VAL A 152 -15.34 -1.22 -6.88
CA VAL A 152 -16.28 -0.11 -6.72
C VAL A 152 -15.77 0.85 -5.65
N LYS A 153 -15.88 2.15 -5.91
CA LYS A 153 -15.54 3.21 -4.96
C LYS A 153 -16.76 4.09 -4.74
N LEU A 154 -17.03 4.44 -3.49
CA LEU A 154 -17.95 5.52 -3.09
C LEU A 154 -17.18 6.56 -2.30
N SER A 155 -17.45 7.84 -2.51
CA SER A 155 -16.71 8.91 -1.82
C SER A 155 -17.57 10.15 -1.61
N LEU A 156 -17.22 10.90 -0.56
CA LEU A 156 -17.68 12.26 -0.26
C LEU A 156 -16.51 13.23 -0.50
N PRO A 157 -16.27 13.70 -1.74
CA PRO A 157 -15.04 14.41 -2.08
C PRO A 157 -14.81 15.68 -1.26
N GLU A 158 -15.86 16.44 -0.96
CA GLU A 158 -15.72 17.65 -0.14
C GLU A 158 -15.30 17.34 1.29
N ARG A 159 -15.77 16.23 1.87
CA ARG A 159 -15.38 15.83 3.22
C ARG A 159 -13.93 15.37 3.27
N ILE A 160 -13.49 14.64 2.23
CA ILE A 160 -12.07 14.28 2.06
C ILE A 160 -11.20 15.54 1.99
N ARG A 161 -11.60 16.55 1.20
CA ARG A 161 -10.85 17.83 1.12
C ARG A 161 -10.89 18.61 2.42
N ALA A 162 -12.00 18.57 3.15
CA ALA A 162 -12.11 19.21 4.46
C ALA A 162 -11.15 18.59 5.48
N GLU A 163 -11.06 17.25 5.52
CA GLU A 163 -10.07 16.52 6.32
C GLU A 163 -8.64 16.92 5.96
N GLU A 164 -8.30 16.94 4.66
CA GLU A 164 -6.98 17.38 4.19
C GLU A 164 -6.67 18.80 4.66
N LYS A 165 -7.62 19.73 4.53
CA LYS A 165 -7.47 21.13 4.96
C LYS A 165 -7.30 21.24 6.48
N CYS A 166 -8.07 20.48 7.25
CA CYS A 166 -7.98 20.44 8.71
C CYS A 166 -6.61 19.91 9.14
N PHE A 167 -6.20 18.77 8.60
CA PHE A 167 -4.92 18.14 8.90
C PHE A 167 -3.74 19.04 8.52
N ARG A 168 -3.81 19.71 7.37
CA ARG A 168 -2.79 20.68 6.95
C ARG A 168 -2.66 21.86 7.93
N LYS A 169 -3.74 22.32 8.56
CA LYS A 169 -3.67 23.36 9.60
C LYS A 169 -2.97 22.85 10.87
N LEU A 170 -3.28 21.61 11.29
CA LEU A 170 -2.62 20.99 12.44
C LEU A 170 -1.11 20.78 12.18
N THR A 171 -0.73 20.35 10.98
CA THR A 171 0.67 20.18 10.63
C THR A 171 1.38 21.52 10.47
N HIS A 172 0.82 22.53 9.81
CA HIS A 172 1.45 23.87 9.77
C HIS A 172 1.61 24.51 11.16
N ALA A 173 0.74 24.19 12.13
CA ALA A 173 0.94 24.57 13.53
C ALA A 173 2.11 23.83 14.21
N ARG A 174 2.43 22.60 13.77
CA ARG A 174 3.57 21.79 14.24
C ARG A 174 4.88 22.05 13.47
N THR A 175 4.82 22.37 12.18
CA THR A 175 5.96 22.46 11.25
C THR A 175 6.47 23.91 11.05
N ARG A 176 6.08 24.87 11.91
CA ARG A 176 6.76 26.18 11.94
C ARG A 176 8.22 26.10 12.43
N GLN A 177 8.67 24.90 12.83
CA GLN A 177 10.06 24.53 13.02
C GLN A 177 10.37 23.22 12.27
N GLN A 178 10.47 23.24 10.94
CA GLN A 178 11.54 22.48 10.27
C GLN A 178 11.64 22.88 8.80
N THR A 179 12.80 23.42 8.52
CA THR A 179 13.34 23.98 7.29
C THR A 179 13.17 23.10 6.06
N ASP A 180 12.65 23.76 5.02
CA ASP A 180 13.34 24.12 3.77
C ASP A 180 14.17 23.07 3.02
N HIS A 181 13.97 23.13 1.70
CA HIS A 181 14.57 22.35 0.62
C HIS A 181 15.98 21.81 0.88
N ARG A 182 16.12 20.48 0.93
CA ARG A 182 17.31 19.80 0.40
C ARG A 182 16.95 19.00 -0.85
N THR A 183 17.27 19.67 -1.95
CA THR A 183 17.35 19.23 -3.35
C THR A 183 18.03 17.87 -3.51
N ARG A 184 17.57 17.11 -4.50
CA ARG A 184 18.23 15.92 -5.07
C ARG A 184 19.74 16.12 -5.17
N GLN A 185 20.50 15.60 -4.21
CA GLN A 185 21.95 15.43 -4.34
C GLN A 185 22.22 14.08 -5.00
N GLN A 186 23.28 14.02 -5.82
CA GLN A 186 23.79 12.77 -6.38
C GLN A 186 24.17 11.82 -5.24
N LEU A 187 23.75 10.55 -5.34
CA LEU A 187 24.09 9.52 -4.37
C LEU A 187 25.62 9.43 -4.24
N SER A 188 26.13 9.63 -3.04
CA SER A 188 27.53 9.37 -2.72
C SER A 188 27.76 7.87 -2.49
N PRO A 189 29.00 7.36 -2.60
CA PRO A 189 29.35 5.99 -2.21
C PRO A 189 28.93 5.64 -0.78
N GLU A 190 28.89 6.61 0.13
CA GLU A 190 28.48 6.43 1.53
C GLU A 190 26.97 6.25 1.69
N ASP A 191 26.16 6.75 0.75
CA ASP A 191 24.70 6.58 0.76
C ASP A 191 24.30 5.13 0.44
N TRP A 192 25.11 4.42 -0.35
CA TRP A 192 24.89 3.00 -0.65
C TRP A 192 24.91 2.14 0.62
N VAL A 193 25.74 2.50 1.61
CA VAL A 193 25.81 1.77 2.89
C VAL A 193 24.50 1.87 3.66
N LYS A 194 23.76 2.98 3.51
CA LYS A 194 22.44 3.16 4.13
C LYS A 194 21.33 2.41 3.39
N MET A 195 21.55 1.98 2.15
CA MET A 195 20.57 1.23 1.36
C MET A 195 20.59 -0.28 1.64
N ILE A 196 21.65 -0.78 2.28
CA ILE A 196 21.80 -2.20 2.61
C ILE A 196 21.36 -2.44 4.07
N PRO A 197 20.49 -3.46 4.32
CA PRO A 197 20.11 -3.83 5.68
C PRO A 197 21.34 -4.17 6.55
N ARG A 198 21.37 -3.68 7.79
CA ARG A 198 22.44 -3.93 8.78
C ARG A 198 21.89 -4.42 10.10
#